data_AF-A0A958AIB8-F1
#
_entry.id   AF-A0A958AIB8-F1
#
_cell.length_a   1.000
_cell.length_b   1.000
_cell.length_c   1.000
_cell.angle_alpha   90.00
_cell.angle_beta   90.00
_cell.angle_gamma   90.00
#
_symmetry.space_group_name_H-M   'P 1'
#
loop_
_entity.id
_entity.type
_entity.pdbx_description
1 polymer ?
#
loop_
_entity_poly.entity_id
_entity_poly.type
_entity_poly.pdbx_seq_one_letter_code
_entity_poly.pdbx_strand_id
1 'polypeptide(L)'
;MAKRRPKDGMDGLVEWQDHQYDIGHWTGGNTHPIYRRGKGSRRYGYLGIALGIFLIAVMLLVFVGSPLSQGGSAADVLNALPTLALGLLLPLAFIVVGIRYVVIGKEFERSAARKQALGTKRRKKRKQA
;
A
#
# COMPACT_ATOMS: atom_id res chain seq x y z
N MET A 1 14.40 36.60 8.20
CA MET A 1 14.80 35.17 8.06
C MET A 1 13.94 34.33 8.99
N ALA A 2 12.95 33.60 8.48
CA ALA A 2 12.04 32.81 9.31
C ALA A 2 12.76 31.57 9.89
N LYS A 3 12.83 31.50 11.23
CA LYS A 3 13.40 30.42 12.02
C LYS A 3 12.60 29.15 11.72
N ARG A 4 13.17 28.19 10.97
CA ARG A 4 12.52 26.89 10.70
C ARG A 4 12.28 26.20 12.04
N ARG A 5 11.01 26.12 12.47
CA ARG A 5 10.62 25.42 13.70
C ARG A 5 11.02 23.94 13.57
N PRO A 6 11.41 23.27 14.67
CA PRO A 6 11.60 21.82 14.65
C PRO A 6 10.33 21.18 14.09
N LYS A 7 10.48 20.28 13.10
CA LYS A 7 9.36 19.52 12.53
C LYS A 7 8.75 18.67 13.64
N ASP A 8 7.76 19.22 14.32
CA ASP A 8 7.04 18.51 15.37
C ASP A 8 6.11 17.50 14.72
N GLY A 9 5.80 16.41 15.44
CA GLY A 9 4.92 15.35 14.93
C GLY A 9 3.52 15.84 14.53
N MET A 10 3.14 17.04 14.97
CA MET A 10 1.89 17.73 14.65
C MET A 10 1.89 18.39 13.27
N ASP A 11 3.04 18.83 12.74
CA ASP A 11 3.09 19.56 11.46
C ASP A 11 2.53 18.71 10.31
N GLY A 12 2.80 17.40 10.33
CA GLY A 12 2.25 16.47 9.34
C GLY A 12 0.75 16.22 9.50
N LEU A 13 0.21 16.39 10.72
CA LEU A 13 -1.23 16.26 10.99
C LEU A 13 -1.98 17.50 10.49
N VAL A 14 -1.42 18.68 10.73
CA VAL A 14 -1.93 19.96 10.23
C VAL A 14 -1.89 19.98 8.70
N GLU A 15 -0.76 19.59 8.09
CA GLU A 15 -0.63 19.47 6.62
C GLU A 15 -1.68 18.51 6.05
N TRP A 16 -1.94 17.39 6.73
CA TRP A 16 -2.96 16.43 6.33
C TRP A 16 -4.39 16.98 6.43
N GLN A 17 -4.67 17.72 7.50
CA GLN A 17 -5.98 18.32 7.74
C GLN A 17 -6.29 19.43 6.73
N ASP A 18 -5.30 20.27 6.40
CA ASP A 18 -5.43 21.36 5.42
C ASP A 18 -5.68 20.84 4.00
N HIS A 19 -5.10 19.69 3.64
CA HIS A 19 -5.19 19.16 2.28
C HIS A 19 -6.19 18.01 2.14
N GLN A 20 -7.02 17.73 3.14
CA GLN A 20 -7.83 16.50 3.20
C GLN A 20 -8.76 16.32 1.98
N TYR A 21 -9.18 17.42 1.35
CA TYR A 21 -10.07 17.44 0.19
C TYR A 21 -9.36 17.69 -1.15
N ASP A 22 -8.04 17.87 -1.13
CA ASP A 22 -7.26 18.15 -2.32
C ASP A 22 -6.86 16.83 -3.01
N ILE A 23 -7.65 16.43 -4.01
CA ILE A 23 -7.55 15.11 -4.67
C ILE A 23 -6.15 14.92 -5.30
N GLY A 24 -5.51 16.00 -5.76
CA GLY A 24 -4.15 15.98 -6.30
C GLY A 24 -3.06 15.78 -5.24
N HIS A 25 -3.32 16.16 -3.99
CA HIS A 25 -2.33 16.12 -2.92
C HIS A 25 -2.05 14.68 -2.43
N TRP A 26 -3.06 13.80 -2.46
CA TRP A 26 -2.98 12.42 -1.94
C TRP A 26 -2.60 11.37 -2.99
N THR A 27 -2.67 11.70 -4.28
CA THR A 27 -2.27 10.78 -5.36
C THR A 27 -0.74 10.60 -5.42
N GLY A 28 0.03 11.60 -4.96
CA GLY A 28 1.51 11.59 -4.93
C GLY A 28 2.18 10.86 -3.76
N GLY A 29 1.46 10.05 -2.97
CA GLY A 29 2.05 9.29 -1.86
C GLY A 29 2.16 10.04 -0.53
N ASN A 30 1.61 11.25 -0.42
CA ASN A 30 1.20 11.75 0.88
C ASN A 30 0.03 10.85 1.32
N THR A 31 0.12 10.27 2.51
CA THR A 31 -0.90 9.40 3.12
C THR A 31 -1.02 9.84 4.57
N HIS A 32 -2.17 9.61 5.21
CA HIS A 32 -2.40 10.05 6.58
C HIS A 32 -1.20 9.77 7.49
N PRO A 33 -0.75 10.75 8.31
CA PRO A 33 0.38 10.58 9.22
C PRO A 33 0.31 9.34 10.14
N ILE A 34 -0.91 8.89 10.47
CA ILE A 34 -1.16 7.68 11.25
C ILE A 34 -0.69 6.44 10.46
N TYR A 35 -1.02 6.37 9.17
CA TYR A 35 -0.56 5.30 8.29
C TYR A 35 0.93 5.44 7.91
N ARG A 36 1.49 6.66 7.91
CA ARG A 36 2.94 6.90 7.73
C ARG A 36 3.79 6.37 8.89
N ARG A 37 3.29 6.36 10.14
CA ARG A 37 4.07 5.93 11.32
C ARG A 37 4.09 4.42 11.54
N GLY A 38 3.29 3.64 10.81
CA GLY A 38 3.13 2.21 11.06
C GLY A 38 4.32 1.37 10.61
N LYS A 39 5.17 0.92 11.55
CA LYS A 39 6.14 -0.18 11.39
C LYS A 39 5.51 -1.49 10.84
N GLY A 40 4.18 -1.58 10.80
CA GLY A 40 3.41 -2.73 10.30
C GLY A 40 3.02 -2.68 8.82
N SER A 41 3.23 -1.58 8.09
CA SER A 41 2.69 -1.40 6.73
C SER A 41 3.13 -2.49 5.75
N ARG A 42 4.34 -3.04 5.89
CA ARG A 42 4.82 -4.16 5.08
C ARG A 42 4.11 -5.49 5.37
N ARG A 43 3.82 -5.79 6.64
CA ARG A 43 3.14 -7.04 7.01
C ARG A 43 1.74 -7.08 6.42
N TYR A 44 1.02 -5.96 6.54
CA TYR A 44 -0.30 -5.80 5.92
C TYR A 44 -0.23 -5.77 4.39
N GLY A 45 0.83 -5.21 3.82
CA GLY A 45 1.06 -5.26 2.37
C GLY A 45 1.24 -6.69 1.83
N TYR A 46 2.09 -7.49 2.47
CA TYR A 46 2.26 -8.91 2.11
C TYR A 46 1.00 -9.73 2.39
N LEU A 47 0.28 -9.45 3.48
CA LEU A 47 -1.00 -10.08 3.78
C LEU A 47 -2.04 -9.78 2.69
N GLY A 48 -2.11 -8.54 2.21
CA GLY A 48 -2.99 -8.14 1.10
C GLY A 48 -2.66 -8.85 -0.21
N ILE A 49 -1.36 -8.96 -0.54
CA ILE A 49 -0.91 -9.72 -1.72
C ILE A 49 -1.27 -11.20 -1.58
N ALA A 50 -0.98 -11.82 -0.43
CA ALA A 50 -1.29 -13.22 -0.16
C ALA A 50 -2.80 -13.49 -0.25
N LEU A 51 -3.63 -12.58 0.29
CA LEU A 51 -5.08 -12.68 0.20
C LEU A 51 -5.58 -12.54 -1.24
N GLY A 52 -5.01 -11.61 -2.02
CA GLY A 52 -5.36 -11.47 -3.43
C GLY A 52 -5.01 -12.71 -4.26
N ILE A 53 -3.82 -13.30 -4.05
CA ILE A 53 -3.42 -14.55 -4.70
C ILE A 53 -4.33 -15.71 -4.25
N PHE A 54 -4.65 -15.80 -2.96
CA PHE A 54 -5.55 -16.81 -2.43
C PHE A 54 -6.94 -16.73 -3.05
N LEU A 55 -7.50 -15.53 -3.19
CA LEU A 55 -8.79 -15.32 -3.84
C LEU A 55 -8.77 -15.74 -5.32
N ILE A 56 -7.68 -15.48 -6.05
CA ILE A 56 -7.50 -15.98 -7.42
C ILE A 56 -7.48 -17.51 -7.43
N ALA A 57 -6.76 -18.15 -6.52
CA ALA A 57 -6.70 -19.61 -6.42
C ALA A 57 -8.08 -20.22 -6.12
N VAL A 58 -8.84 -19.63 -5.21
CA VAL A 58 -10.23 -20.04 -4.92
C VAL A 58 -11.11 -19.86 -6.16
N MET A 59 -10.99 -18.73 -6.87
CA MET A 59 -11.76 -18.50 -8.09
C MET A 59 -11.46 -19.54 -9.17
N LEU A 60 -10.18 -19.90 -9.35
CA LEU A 60 -9.77 -20.95 -10.27
C LEU A 60 -10.30 -22.33 -9.86
N LEU A 61 -10.29 -22.65 -8.56
CA LEU A 61 -10.86 -23.90 -8.04
C LEU A 61 -12.36 -23.99 -8.34
N VAL A 62 -13.10 -22.91 -8.10
CA VAL A 62 -14.54 -22.81 -8.41
C VAL A 62 -14.77 -22.94 -9.92
N PHE A 63 -13.91 -22.33 -10.74
CA PHE A 63 -13.99 -22.42 -12.20
C PHE A 63 -13.79 -23.85 -12.70
N VAL A 64 -12.82 -24.60 -12.15
CA VAL A 64 -12.58 -26.02 -12.49
C VAL A 64 -13.77 -26.92 -12.13
N GLY A 65 -14.55 -26.57 -11.11
CA GLY A 65 -15.79 -27.28 -10.77
C GLY A 65 -17.01 -26.85 -11.58
N SER A 66 -16.88 -25.81 -12.41
CA SER A 66 -18.03 -25.20 -13.08
C SER A 66 -18.43 -25.95 -14.36
N PRO A 67 -19.71 -25.90 -14.77
CA PRO A 67 -20.18 -26.47 -16.04
C PRO A 67 -19.43 -25.92 -17.26
N LEU A 68 -18.92 -24.69 -17.18
CA LEU A 68 -18.11 -24.09 -18.25
C LEU A 68 -16.84 -24.89 -18.53
N SER A 69 -16.21 -25.46 -17.50
CA SER A 69 -14.98 -26.24 -17.66
C SER A 69 -15.20 -27.62 -18.29
N GLN A 70 -16.44 -28.10 -18.32
CA GLN A 70 -16.82 -29.44 -18.82
C GLN A 70 -17.38 -29.42 -20.25
N GLY A 71 -17.15 -28.33 -21.00
CA GLY A 71 -17.64 -28.19 -22.38
C GLY A 71 -18.95 -27.39 -22.50
N GLY A 72 -19.11 -26.35 -21.69
CA GLY A 72 -20.26 -25.44 -21.76
C GLY A 72 -20.43 -24.81 -23.15
N SER A 73 -21.65 -24.36 -23.45
CA SER A 73 -21.97 -23.72 -24.72
C SER A 73 -21.27 -22.36 -24.86
N ALA A 74 -21.16 -21.85 -26.09
CA ALA A 74 -20.63 -20.50 -26.33
C ALA A 74 -21.44 -19.41 -25.60
N ALA A 75 -22.75 -19.63 -25.42
CA ALA A 75 -23.62 -18.73 -24.66
C ALA A 75 -23.26 -18.72 -23.16
N ASP A 76 -22.92 -19.88 -22.60
CA ASP A 76 -22.51 -19.99 -21.19
C ASP A 76 -21.20 -19.25 -20.92
N VAL A 77 -20.25 -19.31 -21.86
CA VAL A 77 -18.99 -18.55 -21.81
C VAL A 77 -19.25 -17.05 -21.82
N LEU A 78 -20.09 -16.57 -22.75
CA LEU A 78 -20.43 -15.15 -22.85
C LEU A 78 -21.13 -14.64 -21.59
N ASN A 79 -22.01 -15.44 -21.00
CA ASN A 79 -22.71 -15.08 -19.76
C ASN A 79 -21.79 -15.11 -18.53
N ALA A 80 -20.72 -15.92 -18.53
CA ALA A 80 -19.77 -15.97 -17.43
C ALA A 80 -18.73 -14.83 -17.45
N LEU A 81 -18.48 -14.22 -18.62
CA LEU A 81 -17.45 -13.17 -18.78
C LEU A 81 -17.60 -11.99 -17.80
N PRO A 82 -18.78 -11.38 -17.60
CA PRO A 82 -18.93 -10.27 -16.65
C PRO A 82 -18.62 -10.70 -15.21
N THR A 83 -19.05 -11.90 -14.83
CA THR A 83 -18.81 -12.47 -13.49
C THR A 83 -17.32 -12.74 -13.27
N LEU A 84 -16.61 -13.27 -14.28
CA LEU A 84 -15.16 -13.48 -14.22
C LEU A 84 -14.41 -12.14 -14.16
N ALA A 85 -14.82 -11.14 -14.94
CA ALA A 85 -14.21 -9.82 -14.94
C ALA A 85 -14.39 -9.10 -13.59
N LEU A 86 -15.59 -9.12 -13.02
CA LEU A 86 -15.87 -8.57 -11.69
C LEU A 86 -15.20 -9.40 -10.58
N GLY A 87 -15.15 -10.72 -10.73
CA GLY A 87 -14.47 -11.64 -9.82
C GLY A 87 -12.97 -11.41 -9.73
N LEU A 88 -12.33 -10.99 -10.83
CA LEU A 88 -10.91 -10.63 -10.85
C LEU A 88 -10.60 -9.23 -10.32
N LEU A 89 -11.56 -8.30 -10.38
CA LEU A 89 -11.37 -6.93 -9.91
C LEU A 89 -11.01 -6.86 -8.42
N LEU A 90 -11.70 -7.64 -7.59
CA LEU A 90 -11.45 -7.67 -6.14
C LEU A 90 -10.03 -8.17 -5.77
N PRO A 91 -9.57 -9.36 -6.21
CA PRO A 91 -8.22 -9.82 -5.91
C PRO A 91 -7.14 -8.90 -6.50
N LEU A 92 -7.36 -8.35 -7.70
CA LEU A 92 -6.44 -7.36 -8.28
C LEU A 92 -6.35 -6.10 -7.42
N ALA A 93 -7.46 -5.60 -6.89
CA ALA A 93 -7.46 -4.47 -5.97
C ALA A 93 -6.65 -4.78 -4.70
N PHE A 94 -6.80 -5.96 -4.12
CA PHE A 94 -5.99 -6.41 -2.97
C PHE A 94 -4.49 -6.47 -3.28
N ILE A 95 -4.12 -6.98 -4.46
CA ILE A 95 -2.71 -7.03 -4.89
C ILE A 95 -2.15 -5.62 -5.09
N VAL A 96 -2.87 -4.75 -5.80
CA VAL A 96 -2.43 -3.37 -6.06
C VAL A 96 -2.26 -2.58 -4.76
N VAL A 97 -3.27 -2.65 -3.87
CA VAL A 97 -3.20 -2.03 -2.55
C VAL A 97 -2.05 -2.64 -1.74
N GLY A 98 -1.91 -3.96 -1.72
CA GLY A 98 -0.83 -4.65 -1.02
C GLY A 98 0.56 -4.21 -1.48
N ILE A 99 0.79 -4.13 -2.79
CA ILE A 99 2.04 -3.63 -3.39
C ILE A 99 2.30 -2.19 -2.92
N ARG A 100 1.28 -1.32 -2.97
CA ARG A 100 1.41 0.07 -2.53
C ARG A 100 1.83 0.15 -1.06
N TYR A 101 1.24 -0.65 -0.19
CA TYR A 101 1.62 -0.73 1.23
C TYR A 101 3.07 -1.23 1.44
N VAL A 102 3.53 -2.21 0.64
CA VAL A 102 4.92 -2.69 0.69
C VAL A 102 5.91 -1.60 0.25
N VAL A 103 5.60 -0.87 -0.83
CA VAL A 103 6.44 0.22 -1.35
C VAL A 103 6.54 1.35 -0.33
N ILE A 104 5.41 1.81 0.21
CA ILE A 104 5.38 2.84 1.26
C ILE A 104 6.23 2.39 2.46
N GLY A 105 6.08 1.14 2.90
CA GLY A 105 6.91 0.59 3.97
C GLY A 105 8.41 0.60 3.68
N LYS A 106 8.84 0.40 2.43
CA LYS A 106 10.25 0.51 2.02
C LYS A 106 10.81 1.92 2.13
N GLU A 107 10.02 2.93 1.77
CA GLU A 107 10.45 4.33 1.86
C GLU A 107 10.62 4.78 3.32
N PHE A 108 9.76 4.28 4.21
CA PHE A 108 9.86 4.56 5.63
C PHE A 108 11.11 3.99 6.27
N GLU A 109 11.45 2.74 5.99
CA GLU A 109 12.67 2.12 6.53
C GLU A 109 13.93 2.85 6.05
N ARG A 110 13.98 3.21 4.77
CA ARG A 110 15.10 4.00 4.21
C ARG A 110 15.22 5.36 4.89
N SER A 111 14.10 6.03 5.14
CA SER A 111 14.07 7.33 5.81
C SER A 111 14.48 7.23 7.28
N ALA A 112 14.06 6.19 7.99
CA ALA A 112 14.44 5.92 9.36
C ALA A 112 15.95 5.61 9.48
N ALA A 113 16.48 4.76 8.60
CA ALA A 113 17.90 4.43 8.53
C ALA A 113 18.77 5.67 8.25
N ARG A 114 18.33 6.54 7.33
CA ARG A 114 19.01 7.83 7.06
C ARG A 114 19.05 8.74 8.28
N LYS A 115 17.95 8.86 9.03
CA LYS A 115 17.90 9.66 10.26
C LYS A 115 18.84 9.10 11.34
N GLN A 116 18.90 7.78 11.51
CA GLN A 116 19.84 7.15 12.43
C GLN A 116 21.30 7.39 12.04
N ALA A 117 21.64 7.26 10.75
CA ALA A 117 22.99 7.53 10.23
C ALA A 117 23.43 9.00 10.40
N LEU A 118 22.50 9.95 10.26
CA LEU A 118 22.79 11.36 10.50
C LEU A 118 22.94 11.68 12.00
N GLY A 119 22.14 11.03 12.86
CA GLY A 119 22.24 11.16 14.31
C GLY A 119 23.57 10.65 14.86
N THR A 120 24.05 9.50 14.38
CA THR A 120 25.34 8.93 14.80
C THR A 120 26.52 9.81 14.37
N LYS A 121 26.49 10.39 13.16
CA LYS A 121 27.51 11.36 12.71
C LYS A 121 27.59 12.61 13.60
N ARG A 122 26.45 13.19 13.99
CA ARG A 122 26.41 14.35 14.89
C ARG A 122 26.97 14.02 16.27
N ARG A 123 26.71 12.83 16.80
CA ARG A 123 27.22 12.38 18.10
C ARG A 123 28.74 12.18 18.11
N LYS A 124 29.32 11.68 17.00
CA LYS A 124 30.78 11.59 16.83
C LYS A 124 31.44 12.98 16.77
N LYS A 125 30.87 13.92 16.01
CA LYS A 125 31.41 15.28 15.89
C LYS A 125 31.44 16.04 17.22
N ARG A 126 30.46 15.81 18.10
CA ARG A 126 30.40 16.38 19.46
C ARG A 126 31.41 15.80 20.46
N LYS A 127 32.02 14.65 20.18
CA LYS A 127 33.05 14.05 21.06
C LYS A 127 34.47 14.47 20.66
N GLN A 128 34.63 15.14 19.52
CA GLN A 128 35.92 15.59 18.98
C GLN A 128 36.13 17.10 19.10
N ALA A 129 35.15 17.82 19.63
CA ALA A 129 35.21 19.23 19.97
C ALA A 129 35.09 19.35 21.49
#